data_AF-A0A2R6LWM1-F1
#
_entry.id   AF-A0A2R6LWM1-F1
#
_cell.length_a   1.000
_cell.length_b   1.000
_cell.length_c   1.000
_cell.angle_alpha   90.00
_cell.angle_beta   90.00
_cell.angle_gamma   90.00
#
_symmetry.space_group_name_H-M   'P 1'
#
loop_
_entity.id
_entity.type
_entity.pdbx_description
1 polymer ?
#
loop_
_entity_poly.entity_id
_entity_poly.type
_entity_poly.pdbx_seq_one_letter_code
_entity_poly.pdbx_strand_id
1 'polypeptide(L)' 'DVSSRKGSRIAESLENRGLVQREDTVYDGHNTYYIAPAARDLDFSLLMAGNNLSPLVGEEDVEPESDAFSQWIMQLAYE' A
#
# COMPACT_ATOMS: atom_id res chain seq x y z
N ASP A 1 -11.33 4.70 -23.53
CA ASP A 1 -10.41 3.57 -23.74
C ASP A 1 -8.95 4.00 -23.60
N VAL A 2 -8.05 3.10 -23.19
CA VAL A 2 -6.62 3.38 -23.02
C VAL A 2 -5.84 2.61 -24.08
N SER A 3 -5.27 3.33 -25.06
CA SER A 3 -4.42 2.73 -26.08
C SER A 3 -3.03 2.38 -25.53
N SER A 4 -2.29 1.50 -26.21
CA SER A 4 -0.90 1.14 -25.86
C SER A 4 0.00 2.36 -25.66
N ARG A 5 -0.07 3.36 -26.56
CA ARG A 5 0.71 4.61 -26.44
C ARG A 5 0.32 5.40 -25.17
N LYS A 6 -0.98 5.47 -24.87
CA LYS A 6 -1.47 6.18 -23.67
C LYS A 6 -1.08 5.43 -22.40
N GLY A 7 -1.18 4.10 -22.40
CA GLY A 7 -0.76 3.22 -21.31
C GLY A 7 0.74 3.36 -21.01
N SER A 8 1.58 3.34 -22.05
CA SER A 8 3.03 3.52 -21.91
C SER A 8 3.39 4.86 -21.26
N ARG A 9 2.75 5.97 -21.68
CA ARG A 9 2.96 7.29 -21.05
C ARG A 9 2.52 7.35 -19.59
N ILE A 10 1.45 6.63 -19.23
CA ILE A 10 0.98 6.54 -17.85
C ILE A 10 2.00 5.77 -17.01
N ALA A 11 2.45 4.61 -17.50
CA ALA A 11 3.43 3.78 -16.82
C ALA A 11 4.76 4.52 -16.60
N GLU A 12 5.25 5.22 -17.61
CA GLU A 12 6.44 6.08 -17.53
C GLU A 12 6.27 7.20 -16.50
N SER A 13 5.12 7.89 -16.50
CA SER A 13 4.83 8.94 -15.52
C SER A 13 4.80 8.42 -14.08
N LEU A 14 4.25 7.22 -13.86
CA LEU A 14 4.20 6.59 -12.55
C LEU A 14 5.59 6.12 -12.08
N GLU A 15 6.40 5.56 -12.98
CA GLU A 15 7.76 5.13 -12.67
C GLU A 15 8.66 6.33 -12.34
N ASN A 16 8.58 7.42 -13.14
CA ASN A 16 9.32 8.65 -12.88
C ASN A 16 8.97 9.29 -11.53
N ARG A 17 7.78 9.00 -10.99
CA ARG A 17 7.33 9.44 -9.65
C ARG A 17 7.69 8.45 -8.55
N GLY A 18 8.38 7.35 -8.87
CA GLY A 18 8.73 6.30 -7.92
C GLY A 18 7.52 5.54 -7.37
N LEU A 19 6.38 5.54 -8.08
CA LEU A 19 5.15 4.88 -7.61
C LEU A 19 5.04 3.43 -8.08
N VAL A 20 5.66 3.12 -9.23
CA VAL A 20 5.70 1.79 -9.82
C VAL A 20 7.11 1.50 -10.34
N GLN A 21 7.41 0.22 -10.55
CA GLN A 21 8.59 -0.25 -11.27
C GLN A 21 8.13 -0.99 -12.53
N ARG A 22 8.92 -0.90 -13.60
CA ARG A 22 8.68 -1.60 -14.85
C ARG A 22 9.80 -2.60 -15.12
N GLU A 23 9.42 -3.82 -15.47
CA GLU A 23 10.34 -4.84 -15.94
C GLU A 23 9.94 -5.27 -17.34
N ASP A 24 10.90 -5.32 -18.26
CA ASP A 24 10.67 -5.83 -19.61
C ASP A 24 10.20 -7.28 -19.56
N THR A 25 9.13 -7.60 -20.29
CA THR A 25 8.58 -8.95 -20.37
C THR A 25 7.92 -9.21 -21.71
N VAL A 26 7.46 -10.43 -21.92
CA VAL A 26 6.69 -10.84 -23.11
C VAL A 26 5.34 -11.37 -22.66
N TYR A 27 4.27 -10.81 -23.22
CA TYR A 27 2.91 -11.27 -23.00
C TYR A 27 2.26 -11.55 -24.34
N ASP A 28 1.76 -12.78 -24.52
CA ASP A 28 1.12 -13.24 -25.76
C ASP A 28 1.95 -12.96 -27.04
N GLY A 29 3.26 -13.19 -26.95
CA GLY A 29 4.20 -12.96 -28.06
C GLY A 29 4.54 -11.48 -28.34
N HIS A 30 4.02 -10.55 -27.54
CA HIS A 30 4.31 -9.12 -27.65
C HIS A 30 5.22 -8.65 -26.50
N ASN A 31 6.28 -7.94 -26.85
CA ASN A 31 7.12 -7.25 -25.87
C ASN A 31 6.29 -6.19 -25.15
N THR A 32 6.33 -6.22 -23.82
CA THR A 32 5.57 -5.32 -22.95
C THR A 32 6.32 -5.15 -21.63
N TYR A 33 5.68 -4.50 -20.66
CA TYR A 33 6.23 -4.31 -19.32
C TYR A 33 5.34 -5.00 -18.29
N TYR A 34 5.96 -5.72 -17.36
CA TYR A 34 5.34 -6.06 -16.10
C TYR A 34 5.44 -4.83 -15.19
N ILE A 35 4.31 -4.38 -14.64
CA ILE A 35 4.25 -3.19 -13.80
C ILE A 35 3.89 -3.64 -12.39
N ALA A 36 4.77 -3.36 -11.43
CA ALA A 36 4.56 -3.62 -10.01
C ALA A 36 4.57 -2.30 -9.23
N PRO A 37 3.88 -2.20 -8.08
CA PRO A 37 4.09 -1.09 -7.16
C PRO A 37 5.58 -0.98 -6.81
N ALA A 38 6.10 0.24 -6.80
CA ALA A 38 7.45 0.43 -6.32
C ALA A 38 7.52 0.04 -4.84
N ALA A 39 8.64 -0.53 -4.42
CA ALA A 39 8.92 -0.72 -3.00
C ALA A 39 8.72 0.64 -2.30
N ARG A 40 7.68 0.71 -1.47
CA ARG A 40 7.43 1.86 -0.62
C ARG A 40 8.17 1.62 0.67
N ASP A 41 8.84 2.64 1.16
CA ASP A 41 9.14 2.71 2.57
C ASP A 41 7.80 2.61 3.32
N LEU A 42 7.62 1.49 4.01
CA LEU A 42 6.44 1.29 4.84
C LEU A 42 6.55 2.25 6.00
N ASP A 43 5.69 3.26 6.00
CA ASP A 43 5.56 4.15 7.14
C ASP A 43 4.77 3.43 8.23
N PHE A 44 5.48 2.65 9.05
CA PHE A 44 4.89 1.91 10.15
C PHE A 44 4.27 2.83 11.21
N SER A 45 4.57 4.13 11.20
CA SER A 45 3.88 5.09 12.08
C SER A 45 2.39 5.14 11.81
N LEU A 46 1.94 4.82 10.58
CA LEU A 46 0.52 4.71 10.23
C LEU A 46 -0.21 3.57 10.96
N LEU A 47 0.53 2.59 11.49
CA LEU A 47 -0.02 1.51 12.30
C LEU A 47 -0.04 1.86 13.79
N MET A 48 0.53 3.00 14.17
CA MET A 48 0.69 3.44 15.55
C MET A 48 -0.26 4.61 15.85
N ALA A 49 -0.59 4.77 17.13
CA ALA A 49 -1.02 6.06 17.67
C ALA A 49 -0.26 6.30 18.98
N GLY A 50 0.30 7.49 19.15
CA GLY A 50 1.29 7.72 20.20
C GLY A 50 2.44 6.71 20.11
N ASN A 51 2.75 6.04 21.22
CA ASN A 51 3.77 4.98 21.27
C ASN A 51 3.18 3.56 21.12
N ASN A 52 1.89 3.41 20.84
CA ASN A 52 1.19 2.12 20.85
C ASN A 52 0.82 1.67 19.43
N LEU A 53 1.08 0.40 19.10
CA LEU A 53 0.63 -0.24 17.87
C LEU A 53 -0.88 -0.48 17.94
N SER A 54 -1.59 -0.28 16.84
CA SER A 54 -3.01 -0.60 16.74
C SER A 54 -3.25 -2.09 17.02
N PRO A 55 -4.24 -2.44 17.85
CA PRO A 55 -4.56 -3.82 18.16
C PRO A 55 -5.18 -4.57 16.98
N LEU A 56 -5.48 -3.90 15.88
CA LEU A 56 -6.03 -4.51 14.67
C LEU A 56 -4.94 -5.04 13.71
N VAL A 57 -3.67 -4.78 14.01
CA VAL A 57 -2.55 -5.22 13.16
C VAL A 57 -2.28 -6.70 13.40
N GLY A 58 -2.42 -7.50 12.34
CA GLY A 58 -2.15 -8.95 12.38
C GLY A 58 -3.33 -9.81 12.81
N GLU A 59 -4.48 -9.21 13.11
CA GLU A 59 -5.72 -9.93 13.41
C GLU A 59 -6.38 -10.43 12.11
N GLU A 60 -6.68 -11.73 12.06
CA GLU A 60 -7.35 -12.34 10.90
C GLU A 60 -8.84 -11.95 10.83
N ASP A 61 -9.47 -11.74 11.99
CA ASP A 61 -10.87 -11.31 12.13
C ASP A 61 -10.94 -9.98 12.90
N VAL A 62 -11.02 -8.87 12.16
CA VAL A 62 -11.12 -7.51 12.73
C VAL A 62 -12.54 -7.26 13.25
N GLU A 63 -12.66 -7.06 14.57
CA GLU A 63 -13.89 -6.58 15.21
C GLU A 63 -13.73 -5.11 15.63
N PRO A 64 -14.39 -4.16 14.92
CA PRO A 64 -14.27 -2.72 15.20
C PRO A 64 -14.79 -2.30 16.58
N GLU A 65 -15.68 -3.09 17.18
CA GLU A 65 -16.28 -2.85 18.49
C GLU A 65 -15.59 -3.66 19.60
N SER A 66 -14.42 -4.24 19.31
CA SER A 66 -13.69 -5.06 20.28
C SER A 66 -13.29 -4.28 21.53
N ASP A 67 -13.25 -5.00 22.65
CA ASP A 67 -12.77 -4.48 23.94
C ASP A 67 -11.30 -4.02 23.83
N ALA A 68 -10.46 -4.75 23.10
CA ALA A 68 -9.06 -4.40 22.88
C ALA A 68 -8.90 -3.04 22.16
N PHE A 69 -9.69 -2.78 21.11
CA PHE A 69 -9.67 -1.49 20.43
C PHE A 69 -10.17 -0.37 21.35
N SER A 70 -11.25 -0.62 22.10
CA SER A 70 -11.79 0.35 23.07
C SER A 70 -10.77 0.71 24.15
N GLN A 71 -10.10 -0.29 24.74
CA GLN A 71 -9.05 -0.09 25.75
C GLN A 71 -7.86 0.68 25.19
N TRP A 72 -7.44 0.37 23.96
CA TRP A 72 -6.36 1.09 23.29
C TRP A 72 -6.66 2.58 23.11
N ILE A 73 -7.89 2.92 22.67
CA ILE A 73 -8.33 4.32 22.58
C ILE A 73 -8.36 4.99 23.96
N MET A 74 -8.86 4.30 24.98
CA MET A 74 -8.89 4.84 26.34
C MET A 74 -7.48 5.12 26.87
N GLN A 75 -6.50 4.25 26.61
CA GLN A 75 -5.11 4.46 27.00
C GLN A 75 -4.54 5.73 26.35
N LEU A 76 -4.75 5.90 25.04
CA LEU A 76 -4.28 7.09 24.31
C LEU A 76 -4.90 8.39 24.82
N ALA A 77 -6.13 8.35 25.31
CA ALA A 77 -6.80 9.52 25.85
C ALA A 77 -6.26 9.97 27.23
N TYR A 78 -5.56 9.08 27.94
CA TYR A 78 -4.97 9.34 29.26
C TYR A 78 -3.43 9.51 29.22
N GLU A 79 -2.81 9.39 28.03
CA GLU A 79 -1.44 9.83 27.76
C GLU A 79 -1.37 11.36 27.59
#